data_AF-A0A9P6GUI4-F1
#
_entry.id   AF-A0A9P6GUI4-F1
#
_cell.length_a   1.000
_cell.length_b   1.000
_cell.length_c   1.000
_cell.angle_alpha   90.00
_cell.angle_beta   90.00
_cell.angle_gamma   90.00
#
_symmetry.space_group_name_H-M   'P 1'
#
loop_
_entity.id
_entity.type
_entity.pdbx_description
1 polymer ?
#
loop_
_entity_poly.entity_id
_entity_poly.type
_entity_poly.pdbx_seq_one_letter_code
_entity_poly.pdbx_strand_id
1 'polypeptide(L)'
;MTDPRFHITTPRVYLSYFQPSDPTHCDFLVTLYNTSSFIATSITTCSASEKRLSGRFREEHTRNGYGTYLVRLRPPSTWNEPEDETTPFPERLAACKHVGTVSLIRGESPTVYSAPDLGSALLPEETRKRYARETSGGGMGGLLAWAQKKRGRVFRSLGFEGRGIHTLKEFGSVQGAVWMKRGMSSDLSTYGIQ
;
A
#
# COMPACT_ATOMS: atom_id res chain seq x y z
N MET A 1 3.40 10.06 -13.45
CA MET A 1 3.63 8.63 -13.12
C MET A 1 2.52 7.78 -13.70
N THR A 2 2.70 7.35 -14.95
CA THR A 2 1.74 6.56 -15.74
C THR A 2 2.44 5.48 -16.56
N ASP A 3 3.71 5.21 -16.27
CA ASP A 3 4.47 4.20 -17.03
C ASP A 3 3.82 2.82 -16.79
N PRO A 4 3.23 2.18 -17.82
CA PRO A 4 2.62 0.87 -17.67
C PRO A 4 3.66 -0.23 -17.43
N ARG A 5 4.96 0.06 -17.63
CA ARG A 5 6.07 -0.88 -17.44
C ARG A 5 6.67 -0.84 -16.05
N PHE A 6 6.42 0.21 -15.26
CA PHE A 6 6.95 0.29 -13.90
C PHE A 6 6.38 -0.83 -13.04
N HIS A 7 7.27 -1.56 -12.37
CA HIS A 7 6.89 -2.53 -11.37
C HIS A 7 7.99 -2.79 -10.35
N ILE A 8 7.59 -3.40 -9.23
CA ILE A 8 8.47 -4.04 -8.27
C ILE A 8 8.07 -5.50 -8.19
N THR A 9 9.04 -6.38 -8.33
CA THR A 9 8.84 -7.83 -8.29
C THR A 9 9.20 -8.37 -6.91
N THR A 10 8.30 -9.20 -6.36
CA THR A 10 8.58 -10.05 -5.21
C THR A 10 8.35 -11.51 -5.59
N PRO A 11 8.67 -12.50 -4.73
CA PRO A 11 8.54 -13.91 -5.10
C PRO A 11 7.16 -14.34 -5.61
N ARG A 12 6.07 -13.72 -5.13
CA ARG A 12 4.69 -14.10 -5.46
C ARG A 12 3.86 -12.96 -6.03
N VAL A 13 4.27 -11.70 -5.92
CA VAL A 13 3.46 -10.57 -6.39
C VAL A 13 4.25 -9.56 -7.21
N TYR A 14 3.52 -8.81 -8.05
CA TYR A 14 3.99 -7.57 -8.64
C TYR A 14 3.30 -6.39 -7.96
N LEU A 15 4.07 -5.33 -7.73
CA LEU A 15 3.54 -3.99 -7.46
C LEU A 15 3.64 -3.17 -8.73
N SER A 16 2.59 -2.45 -9.12
CA SER A 16 2.67 -1.49 -10.24
C SER A 16 1.83 -0.26 -9.95
N TYR A 17 1.91 0.72 -10.85
CA TYR A 17 0.92 1.79 -10.87
C TYR A 17 -0.45 1.28 -11.30
N PHE A 18 -1.48 1.96 -10.80
CA PHE A 18 -2.81 1.90 -11.39
C PHE A 18 -2.80 2.64 -12.75
N GLN A 19 -3.51 2.09 -13.73
CA GLN A 19 -3.76 2.71 -15.03
C GLN A 19 -5.22 3.17 -15.05
N PRO A 20 -5.50 4.48 -14.89
CA PRO A 20 -6.88 4.97 -14.81
C PRO A 20 -7.70 4.72 -16.08
N SER A 21 -7.02 4.64 -17.23
CA SER A 21 -7.63 4.32 -18.53
C SER A 21 -7.90 2.82 -18.73
N ASP A 22 -7.47 1.97 -17.79
CA ASP A 22 -7.75 0.53 -17.84
C ASP A 22 -9.01 0.23 -17.00
N PRO A 23 -10.12 -0.21 -17.63
CA PRO A 23 -11.35 -0.48 -16.90
C PRO A 23 -11.18 -1.59 -15.85
N THR A 24 -10.29 -2.56 -16.07
CA THR A 24 -10.06 -3.66 -15.12
C THR A 24 -9.46 -3.18 -13.80
N HIS A 25 -8.66 -2.11 -13.86
CA HIS A 25 -8.12 -1.45 -12.68
C HIS A 25 -9.19 -0.68 -11.91
N CYS A 26 -10.06 0.01 -12.65
CA CYS A 26 -11.15 0.77 -12.06
C CYS A 26 -12.18 -0.15 -11.39
N ASP A 27 -12.60 -1.21 -12.08
CA ASP A 27 -13.52 -2.20 -11.55
C ASP A 27 -12.95 -2.92 -10.32
N PHE A 28 -11.64 -3.21 -10.35
CA PHE A 28 -10.96 -3.76 -9.18
C PHE A 28 -10.98 -2.81 -7.98
N LEU A 29 -10.72 -1.51 -8.17
CA LEU A 29 -10.75 -0.56 -7.06
C LEU A 29 -12.15 -0.43 -6.46
N VAL A 30 -13.18 -0.37 -7.31
CA VAL A 30 -14.59 -0.40 -6.87
C VAL A 30 -14.84 -1.65 -6.05
N THR A 31 -14.44 -2.82 -6.54
CA THR A 31 -14.60 -4.09 -5.83
C THR A 31 -13.93 -4.04 -4.46
N LEU A 32 -12.64 -3.67 -4.41
CA LEU A 32 -11.84 -3.65 -3.19
C LEU A 32 -12.44 -2.71 -2.13
N TYR A 33 -12.85 -1.50 -2.53
CA TYR A 33 -13.33 -0.45 -1.62
C TYR A 33 -14.75 -0.68 -1.10
N ASN A 34 -15.49 -1.62 -1.72
CA ASN A 34 -16.82 -2.02 -1.28
C ASN A 34 -16.82 -3.40 -0.58
N THR A 35 -15.64 -3.93 -0.26
CA THR A 35 -15.53 -5.07 0.66
C THR A 35 -15.85 -4.64 2.09
N SER A 36 -16.34 -5.57 2.92
CA SER A 36 -16.71 -5.31 4.33
C SER A 36 -15.56 -4.82 5.22
N SER A 37 -14.32 -4.86 4.72
CA SER A 37 -13.14 -4.34 5.43
C SER A 37 -12.98 -2.83 5.33
N PHE A 38 -13.72 -2.16 4.43
CA PHE A 38 -13.72 -0.71 4.28
C PHE A 38 -14.98 -0.09 4.88
N ILE A 39 -14.83 1.11 5.44
CA ILE A 39 -15.97 1.98 5.72
C ILE A 39 -16.56 2.37 4.35
N ALA A 40 -17.89 2.42 4.25
CA ALA A 40 -18.59 2.78 3.02
C ALA A 40 -17.92 3.98 2.32
N THR A 41 -17.52 3.78 1.07
CA THR A 41 -16.79 4.79 0.28
C THR A 41 -17.68 5.38 -0.80
N SER A 42 -17.32 6.56 -1.32
CA SER A 42 -17.98 7.15 -2.50
C SER A 42 -17.53 6.53 -3.83
N ILE A 43 -16.64 5.53 -3.80
CA ILE A 43 -16.06 4.89 -5.00
C ILE A 43 -16.87 3.64 -5.34
N THR A 44 -18.08 3.85 -5.86
CA THR A 44 -19.04 2.78 -6.19
C THR A 44 -19.18 2.52 -7.68
N THR A 45 -18.55 3.32 -8.54
CA THR A 45 -18.62 3.21 -9.99
C THR A 45 -17.24 3.28 -10.64
N CYS A 46 -17.12 2.71 -11.84
CA CYS A 46 -15.88 2.76 -12.62
C CYS A 46 -15.42 4.21 -12.86
N SER A 47 -16.33 5.13 -13.21
CA SER A 47 -16.01 6.56 -13.38
C SER A 47 -15.54 7.24 -12.08
N ALA A 48 -16.15 6.91 -10.92
CA ALA A 48 -15.68 7.43 -9.64
C ALA A 48 -14.27 6.89 -9.30
N SER A 49 -14.00 5.63 -9.63
CA SER A 49 -12.67 5.03 -9.51
C SER A 49 -11.66 5.69 -10.45
N GLU A 50 -11.99 5.89 -11.71
CA GLU A 50 -11.13 6.57 -12.67
C GLU A 50 -10.75 7.97 -12.16
N LYS A 51 -11.72 8.75 -11.68
CA LYS A 51 -11.47 10.07 -11.10
C LYS A 51 -10.55 9.98 -9.88
N ARG A 52 -10.72 8.96 -9.03
CA ARG A 52 -9.85 8.71 -7.87
C ARG A 52 -8.41 8.42 -8.30
N LEU A 53 -8.24 7.53 -9.28
CA LEU A 53 -6.94 7.08 -9.77
C LEU A 53 -6.21 8.19 -10.54
N SER A 54 -6.93 8.96 -11.34
CA SER A 54 -6.41 10.09 -12.11
C SER A 54 -6.08 11.32 -11.26
N GLY A 55 -6.77 11.52 -10.13
CA GLY A 55 -6.50 12.59 -9.18
C GLY A 55 -5.56 12.14 -8.06
N ARG A 56 -6.11 11.95 -6.85
CA ARG A 56 -5.34 11.74 -5.62
C ARG A 56 -4.21 10.70 -5.73
N PHE A 57 -4.41 9.56 -6.41
CA PHE A 57 -3.32 8.57 -6.50
C PHE A 57 -2.13 9.12 -7.30
N ARG A 58 -2.36 9.79 -8.43
CA ARG A 58 -1.30 10.43 -9.22
C ARG A 58 -0.68 11.62 -8.49
N GLU A 59 -1.49 12.42 -7.79
CA GLU A 59 -1.03 13.55 -6.99
C GLU A 59 -0.11 13.09 -5.85
N GLU A 60 -0.49 12.04 -5.11
CA GLU A 60 0.33 11.44 -4.05
C GLU A 60 1.70 10.99 -4.57
N HIS A 61 1.68 10.24 -5.66
CA HIS A 61 2.87 9.75 -6.36
C HIS A 61 3.78 10.90 -6.83
N THR A 62 3.20 11.94 -7.44
CA THR A 62 3.95 13.11 -7.93
C THR A 62 4.55 13.91 -6.78
N ARG A 63 3.78 14.12 -5.70
CA ARG A 63 4.19 14.91 -4.54
C ARG A 63 5.29 14.24 -3.72
N ASN A 64 5.20 12.92 -3.55
CA ASN A 64 6.07 12.20 -2.61
C ASN A 64 7.15 11.36 -3.30
N GLY A 65 7.05 11.12 -4.61
CA GLY A 65 7.85 10.13 -5.34
C GLY A 65 7.41 8.68 -5.09
N TYR A 66 6.41 8.49 -4.24
CA TYR A 66 5.78 7.21 -3.88
C TYR A 66 4.30 7.43 -3.56
N GLY A 67 3.53 6.35 -3.47
CA GLY A 67 2.09 6.46 -3.26
C GLY A 67 1.42 5.10 -3.12
N THR A 68 0.19 5.00 -3.62
CA THR A 68 -0.56 3.74 -3.63
C THR A 68 -0.26 2.92 -4.88
N TYR A 69 0.16 1.67 -4.69
CA TYR A 69 0.46 0.69 -5.73
C TYR A 69 -0.62 -0.40 -5.76
N LEU A 70 -0.87 -0.91 -6.95
CA LEU A 70 -1.70 -2.09 -7.19
C LEU A 70 -0.87 -3.35 -6.92
N VAL A 71 -1.44 -4.30 -6.17
CA VAL A 71 -0.84 -5.60 -5.89
C VAL A 71 -1.48 -6.64 -6.81
N ARG A 72 -0.63 -7.31 -7.60
CA ARG A 72 -1.00 -8.41 -8.49
C ARG A 72 -0.34 -9.70 -8.09
N LEU A 73 -1.10 -10.78 -8.02
CA LEU A 73 -0.57 -12.12 -7.76
C LEU A 73 -0.02 -12.72 -9.05
N ARG A 74 1.25 -13.14 -9.00
CA ARG A 74 1.92 -13.89 -10.07
C ARG A 74 1.25 -15.27 -10.24
N PRO A 75 1.28 -15.88 -11.44
CA PRO A 75 0.89 -17.27 -11.61
C PRO A 75 1.65 -18.18 -10.64
N PRO A 76 0.99 -19.11 -9.93
CA PRO A 76 1.64 -19.98 -8.94
C PRO A 76 2.83 -20.77 -9.49
N SER A 77 2.78 -21.16 -10.77
CA SER A 77 3.87 -21.84 -11.48
C SER A 77 5.15 -21.01 -11.62
N THR A 78 5.07 -19.69 -11.38
CA THR A 78 6.21 -18.77 -11.51
C THR A 78 6.70 -18.27 -10.16
N TRP A 79 6.19 -18.77 -9.04
CA TRP A 79 6.57 -18.25 -7.73
C TRP A 79 8.01 -18.61 -7.37
N ASN A 80 8.76 -17.63 -6.84
CA ASN A 80 10.19 -17.72 -6.54
C ASN A 80 11.12 -17.90 -7.75
N GLU A 81 10.55 -17.98 -8.96
CA GLU A 81 11.35 -17.96 -10.18
C GLU A 81 11.86 -16.53 -10.46
N PRO A 82 13.04 -16.41 -11.11
CA PRO A 82 13.50 -15.14 -11.62
C PRO A 82 12.47 -14.57 -12.59
N GLU A 83 12.58 -13.26 -12.80
CA GLU A 83 11.66 -12.56 -13.67
C GLU A 83 11.87 -12.97 -15.13
N ASP A 84 10.77 -13.19 -15.84
CA ASP A 84 10.82 -13.38 -17.29
C ASP A 84 11.09 -12.02 -17.94
N GLU A 85 12.35 -11.83 -18.35
CA GLU A 85 12.82 -10.65 -19.08
C GLU A 85 12.53 -10.72 -20.58
N THR A 86 12.08 -11.87 -21.10
CA THR A 86 11.80 -12.07 -22.52
C THR A 86 10.38 -11.65 -22.91
N THR A 87 9.42 -11.84 -22.00
CA THR A 87 8.03 -11.41 -22.21
C THR A 87 7.82 -9.97 -21.72
N PRO A 88 7.26 -9.05 -22.54
CA PRO A 88 6.95 -7.70 -22.11
C PRO A 88 6.08 -7.67 -20.84
N PHE A 89 6.39 -6.76 -19.91
CA PHE A 89 5.67 -6.68 -18.64
C PHE A 89 4.14 -6.62 -18.79
N PRO A 90 3.56 -5.80 -19.70
CA PRO A 90 2.10 -5.78 -19.90
C PRO A 90 1.50 -7.14 -20.29
N GLU A 91 2.21 -7.96 -21.06
CA GLU A 91 1.75 -9.30 -21.46
C GLU A 91 1.78 -10.27 -20.26
N ARG A 92 2.79 -10.17 -19.41
CA ARG A 92 2.87 -10.94 -18.15
C ARG A 92 1.73 -10.61 -17.18
N LEU A 93 1.23 -9.37 -17.21
CA LEU A 93 0.13 -8.95 -16.35
C LEU A 93 -1.20 -9.66 -16.68
N ALA A 94 -1.40 -10.09 -17.93
CA ALA A 94 -2.64 -10.76 -18.34
C ALA A 94 -2.90 -12.07 -17.57
N ALA A 95 -1.83 -12.75 -17.12
CA ALA A 95 -1.92 -13.97 -16.31
C ALA A 95 -2.03 -13.69 -14.79
N CYS A 96 -1.98 -12.42 -14.37
CA CYS A 96 -1.96 -12.05 -12.97
C CYS A 96 -3.36 -11.69 -12.43
N LYS A 97 -3.62 -12.01 -11.16
CA LYS A 97 -4.85 -11.61 -10.46
C LYS A 97 -4.64 -10.33 -9.67
N HIS A 98 -5.55 -9.34 -9.78
CA HIS A 98 -5.58 -8.20 -8.86
C HIS A 98 -6.01 -8.67 -7.46
N VAL A 99 -5.20 -8.38 -6.42
CA VAL A 99 -5.45 -8.90 -5.06
C VAL A 99 -5.49 -7.83 -3.98
N GLY A 100 -4.98 -6.63 -4.24
CA GLY A 100 -5.08 -5.54 -3.28
C GLY A 100 -4.29 -4.30 -3.64
N THR A 101 -4.03 -3.47 -2.63
CA THR A 101 -3.18 -2.30 -2.68
C THR A 101 -2.15 -2.32 -1.55
N VAL A 102 -1.01 -1.69 -1.80
CA VAL A 102 -0.04 -1.30 -0.78
C VAL A 102 0.29 0.16 -1.00
N SER A 103 0.38 0.95 0.06
CA SER A 103 0.55 2.40 -0.04
C SER A 103 1.65 2.90 0.88
N LEU A 104 2.49 3.78 0.37
CA LEU A 104 3.28 4.69 1.20
C LEU A 104 2.62 6.05 1.04
N ILE A 105 1.99 6.57 2.09
CA ILE A 105 1.28 7.84 2.03
C ILE A 105 1.89 8.78 3.04
N ARG A 106 2.13 9.99 2.59
CA ARG A 106 2.50 11.10 3.45
C ARG A 106 1.42 12.16 3.33
N GLY A 107 0.92 12.67 4.45
CA GLY A 107 -0.04 13.77 4.48
C GLY A 107 0.55 15.08 3.96
N GLU A 108 -0.13 16.17 4.26
CA GLU A 108 0.24 17.52 3.83
C GLU A 108 0.57 18.39 5.04
N SER A 109 1.42 19.39 4.83
CA SER A 109 1.73 20.38 5.85
C SER A 109 0.46 21.05 6.37
N PRO A 110 0.41 21.47 7.65
CA PRO A 110 1.53 21.56 8.60
C PRO A 110 1.69 20.35 9.54
N THR A 111 0.79 19.35 9.49
CA THR A 111 0.74 18.25 10.47
C THR A 111 1.45 16.97 10.00
N VAL A 112 2.05 17.01 8.82
CA VAL A 112 2.67 15.86 8.15
C VAL A 112 3.90 15.31 8.88
N TYR A 113 3.94 13.98 9.04
CA TYR A 113 5.15 13.30 9.51
C TYR A 113 6.22 13.23 8.43
N SER A 114 7.50 13.20 8.83
CA SER A 114 8.61 13.15 7.87
C SER A 114 8.76 11.77 7.21
N ALA A 115 8.26 10.71 7.86
CA ALA A 115 8.22 9.36 7.31
C ALA A 115 6.81 9.00 6.80
N PRO A 116 6.70 8.24 5.69
CA PRO A 116 5.40 7.86 5.14
C PRO A 116 4.72 6.78 5.97
N ASP A 117 3.40 6.82 6.03
CA ASP A 117 2.54 5.77 6.56
C ASP A 117 2.38 4.62 5.56
N LEU A 118 2.48 3.38 6.05
CA LEU A 118 2.40 2.17 5.24
C LEU A 118 1.01 1.51 5.33
N GLY A 119 0.18 1.71 4.31
CA GLY A 119 -1.12 1.05 4.20
C GLY A 119 -1.05 -0.24 3.41
N SER A 120 -1.92 -1.20 3.73
CA SER A 120 -2.25 -2.29 2.79
C SER A 120 -3.71 -2.68 2.92
N ALA A 121 -4.32 -3.00 1.79
CA ALA A 121 -5.65 -3.56 1.72
C ALA A 121 -5.66 -4.72 0.73
N LEU A 122 -6.19 -5.86 1.14
CA LEU A 122 -6.31 -7.04 0.29
C LEU A 122 -7.78 -7.44 0.21
N LEU A 123 -8.17 -8.09 -0.88
CA LEU A 123 -9.46 -8.76 -0.96
C LEU A 123 -9.61 -9.76 0.20
N PRO A 124 -10.80 -9.90 0.80
CA PRO A 124 -11.04 -10.78 1.96
C PRO A 124 -10.50 -12.20 1.79
N GLU A 125 -10.70 -12.80 0.62
CA GLU A 125 -10.24 -14.15 0.28
C GLU A 125 -8.72 -14.27 0.09
N GLU A 126 -8.01 -13.15 -0.06
CA GLU A 126 -6.55 -13.08 -0.15
C GLU A 126 -5.89 -12.69 1.18
N THR A 127 -6.69 -12.37 2.21
CA THR A 127 -6.18 -12.16 3.57
C THR A 127 -5.60 -13.44 4.15
N ARG A 128 -4.68 -13.31 5.12
CA ARG A 128 -3.98 -14.41 5.80
C ARG A 128 -3.06 -15.29 4.94
N LYS A 129 -2.89 -15.00 3.64
CA LYS A 129 -1.92 -15.68 2.73
C LYS A 129 -0.51 -15.05 2.71
N ARG A 130 -0.24 -14.14 3.66
CA ARG A 130 1.04 -13.42 3.84
C ARG A 130 1.43 -12.46 2.71
N TYR A 131 0.56 -12.15 1.75
CA TYR A 131 0.88 -11.19 0.68
C TYR A 131 1.15 -9.78 1.21
N ALA A 132 0.36 -9.28 2.17
CA ALA A 132 0.63 -7.99 2.82
C ALA A 132 2.00 -7.96 3.50
N ARG A 133 2.49 -9.10 4.00
CA ARG A 133 3.82 -9.20 4.60
C ARG A 133 4.93 -9.09 3.56
N GLU A 134 4.72 -9.76 2.44
CA GLU A 134 5.67 -9.76 1.35
C GLU A 134 5.81 -8.37 0.71
N THR A 135 4.68 -7.70 0.45
CA THR A 135 4.68 -6.35 -0.13
C THR A 135 5.24 -5.31 0.82
N SER A 136 4.92 -5.38 2.11
CA SER A 136 5.47 -4.47 3.12
C SER A 136 6.94 -4.76 3.49
N GLY A 137 7.38 -6.01 3.37
CA GLY A 137 8.73 -6.44 3.75
C GLY A 137 9.79 -6.27 2.66
N GLY A 138 9.40 -6.43 1.38
CA GLY A 138 10.27 -6.51 0.21
C GLY A 138 10.96 -5.21 -0.24
N GLY A 139 11.27 -4.28 0.66
CA GLY A 139 12.05 -3.07 0.35
C GLY A 139 11.32 -1.74 0.59
N MET A 140 10.04 -1.76 0.96
CA MET A 140 9.33 -0.55 1.38
C MET A 140 9.78 -0.18 2.81
N GLY A 141 10.55 0.90 2.94
CA GLY A 141 10.82 1.55 4.22
C GLY A 141 9.68 2.52 4.54
N GLY A 142 9.04 2.37 5.69
CA GLY A 142 7.93 3.23 6.11
C GLY A 142 7.79 3.29 7.62
N LEU A 143 7.29 4.41 8.11
CA LEU A 143 6.70 4.55 9.43
C LEU A 143 5.32 3.89 9.38
N LEU A 144 4.89 3.26 10.46
CA LEU A 144 3.52 2.78 10.56
C LEU A 144 2.91 3.32 11.84
N ALA A 145 2.09 4.37 11.71
CA ALA A 145 1.40 4.97 12.84
C ALA A 145 -0.09 4.54 12.78
N TRP A 146 -0.54 3.73 13.74
CA TRP A 146 -1.84 3.06 13.64
C TRP A 146 -2.74 3.30 14.85
N ALA A 147 -3.96 3.78 14.62
CA ALA A 147 -4.90 4.22 15.66
C ALA A 147 -5.64 3.13 16.46
N GLN A 148 -5.47 1.82 16.19
CA GLN A 148 -6.19 0.77 16.94
C GLN A 148 -5.33 -0.41 17.44
N LYS A 149 -5.45 -0.70 18.75
CA LYS A 149 -4.69 -1.66 19.58
C LYS A 149 -4.52 -3.11 19.04
N LYS A 150 -5.30 -3.58 18.07
CA LYS A 150 -5.52 -5.03 17.87
C LYS A 150 -4.61 -5.78 16.88
N ARG A 151 -3.58 -5.17 16.27
CA ARG A 151 -2.75 -5.82 15.22
C ARG A 151 -1.24 -5.91 15.46
N GLY A 152 -0.74 -5.66 16.67
CA GLY A 152 0.70 -5.65 16.97
C GLY A 152 1.49 -6.94 16.63
N ARG A 153 0.84 -8.10 16.53
CA ARG A 153 1.49 -9.36 16.13
C ARG A 153 1.93 -9.35 14.67
N VAL A 154 1.15 -8.72 13.77
CA VAL A 154 1.49 -8.60 12.35
C VAL A 154 2.73 -7.72 12.21
N PHE A 155 2.76 -6.56 12.85
CA PHE A 155 3.88 -5.61 12.76
C PHE A 155 5.19 -6.21 13.27
N ARG A 156 5.18 -6.92 14.41
CA ARG A 156 6.37 -7.65 14.89
C ARG A 156 6.87 -8.67 13.87
N SER A 157 5.96 -9.40 13.20
CA SER A 157 6.36 -10.36 12.16
C SER A 157 6.95 -9.70 10.90
N LEU A 158 6.70 -8.41 10.71
CA LEU A 158 7.26 -7.56 9.65
C LEU A 158 8.58 -6.88 10.06
N GLY A 159 9.08 -7.15 11.27
CA GLY A 159 10.30 -6.52 11.77
C GLY A 159 10.10 -5.10 12.29
N PHE A 160 8.85 -4.72 12.59
CA PHE A 160 8.55 -3.45 13.26
C PHE A 160 8.58 -3.60 14.78
N GLU A 161 8.95 -2.51 15.43
CA GLU A 161 9.06 -2.36 16.88
C GLU A 161 8.00 -1.37 17.36
N GLY A 162 7.31 -1.73 18.45
CA GLY A 162 6.31 -0.86 19.05
C GLY A 162 6.99 0.30 19.78
N ARG A 163 6.49 1.52 19.56
CA ARG A 163 7.02 2.76 20.14
C ARG A 163 6.04 3.42 21.12
N GLY A 164 5.01 2.70 21.53
CA GLY A 164 3.99 3.17 22.48
C GLY A 164 2.78 3.79 21.79
N ILE A 165 1.89 4.35 22.62
CA ILE A 165 0.71 5.10 22.17
C ILE A 165 1.06 6.58 22.19
N HIS A 166 0.77 7.28 21.10
CA HIS A 166 1.04 8.71 20.91
C HIS A 166 -0.19 9.44 20.37
N THR A 167 -0.24 10.76 20.58
CA THR A 167 -1.26 11.62 19.98
C THR A 167 -0.87 11.93 18.54
N LEU A 168 -1.66 11.46 17.57
CA LEU A 168 -1.31 11.57 16.18
C LEU A 168 -2.02 12.76 15.51
N LYS A 169 -1.33 13.91 15.44
CA LYS A 169 -1.88 15.18 14.90
C LYS A 169 -2.33 15.04 13.44
N GLU A 170 -1.57 14.34 12.60
CA GLU A 170 -1.91 14.11 11.18
C GLU A 170 -3.28 13.40 11.01
N PHE A 171 -3.66 12.56 11.98
CA PHE A 171 -4.92 11.81 11.97
C PHE A 171 -6.02 12.47 12.81
N GLY A 172 -5.98 13.80 12.97
CA GLY A 172 -6.97 14.54 13.74
C GLY A 172 -6.76 14.45 15.26
N SER A 173 -5.51 14.32 15.69
CA SER A 173 -5.11 14.26 17.11
C SER A 173 -5.70 13.07 17.89
N VAL A 174 -5.86 11.93 17.22
CA VAL A 174 -6.33 10.68 17.83
C VAL A 174 -5.18 9.92 18.51
N GLN A 175 -5.49 9.13 19.54
CA GLN A 175 -4.51 8.23 20.15
C GLN A 175 -4.23 7.03 19.24
N GLY A 176 -2.96 6.77 18.95
CA GLY A 176 -2.56 5.63 18.13
C GLY A 176 -1.25 4.97 18.55
N ALA A 177 -1.15 3.68 18.31
CA ALA A 177 0.07 2.91 18.49
C ALA A 177 1.04 3.18 17.35
N VAL A 178 2.24 3.63 17.67
CA VAL A 178 3.31 3.89 16.70
C VAL A 178 4.20 2.66 16.58
N TRP A 179 4.50 2.26 15.35
CA TRP A 179 5.37 1.13 15.02
C TRP A 179 6.43 1.57 14.01
N MET A 180 7.68 1.21 14.27
CA MET A 180 8.82 1.64 13.46
C MET A 180 9.64 0.45 12.99
N LYS A 181 10.15 0.50 11.76
CA LYS A 181 11.05 -0.54 11.25
C LYS A 181 12.36 -0.50 12.03
N ARG A 182 12.96 -1.68 12.27
CA ARG A 182 14.30 -1.78 12.87
C ARG A 182 15.31 -0.91 12.10
N GLY A 183 16.13 -0.17 12.85
CA GLY A 183 17.12 0.76 12.31
C GLY A 183 16.63 2.20 12.13
N MET A 184 15.33 2.47 12.29
CA MET A 184 14.84 3.85 12.41
C MET A 184 15.20 4.46 13.76
N SER A 185 15.30 5.80 13.81
CA SER A 185 15.60 6.53 15.04
C SER A 185 14.59 6.19 16.15
N SER A 186 15.09 6.00 17.36
CA SER A 186 14.24 5.83 18.55
C SER A 186 13.58 7.12 19.01
N ASP A 187 14.18 8.26 18.66
CA ASP A 187 13.63 9.57 18.90
C ASP A 187 12.52 9.85 17.87
N LEU A 188 11.27 9.87 18.34
CA LEU A 188 10.10 10.06 17.48
C LEU A 188 9.95 11.50 16.99
N SER A 189 10.61 12.46 17.64
CA SER A 189 10.55 13.88 17.26
C SER A 189 11.20 14.13 15.89
N THR A 190 12.17 13.30 15.48
CA THR A 190 12.75 13.34 14.12
C THR A 190 11.70 13.04 13.04
N TYR A 191 10.57 12.45 13.43
CA TYR A 191 9.44 12.13 12.56
C TYR A 191 8.25 13.07 12.73
N GLY A 192 8.36 14.08 13.60
CA GLY A 192 7.26 15.00 13.91
C GLY A 192 6.21 14.43 14.87
N ILE A 193 6.52 13.32 15.54
CA ILE A 193 5.65 12.72 16.57
C ILE A 193 6.18 13.15 17.95
N GLN A 194 5.30 13.72 18.78
CA GLN A 194 5.59 14.19 20.14
C GLN A 194 4.95 13.29 21.18
#